data_AF-A0A1T2Y6N7-F1
#
_entry.id   AF-A0A1T2Y6N7-F1
#
_cell.length_a   1.000
_cell.length_b   1.000
_cell.length_c   1.000
_cell.angle_alpha   90.00
_cell.angle_beta   90.00
_cell.angle_gamma   90.00
#
_symmetry.space_group_name_H-M   'P 1'
#
loop_
_entity.id
_entity.type
_entity.pdbx_description
1 polymer ?
#
loop_
_entity_poly.entity_id
_entity_poly.type
_entity_poly.pdbx_seq_one_letter_code
_entity_poly.pdbx_strand_id
1 'polypeptide(L)'
;MRTAEQRQVREMTGPTGRSPIDQRPADRIIQQSAVTRRFLEGRDYYEVGDELKLQVGDWTEATPDPKARADAAYHLDKVLRFIDNVDDRSLRESHSRNGHIDGFYNDGYGTVDNSEASLLKEFSRKGYKVLRYLPT
;
A
#
# COMPACT_ATOMS: atom_id res chain seq x y z
N MET A 1 -2.18 11.71 3.72
CA MET A 1 -3.18 11.53 2.63
C MET A 1 -4.32 12.54 2.79
N ARG A 2 -5.02 12.97 1.73
CA ARG A 2 -6.17 13.91 1.88
C ARG A 2 -7.45 13.15 2.25
N THR A 3 -8.36 13.76 3.02
CA THR A 3 -9.62 13.13 3.47
C THR A 3 -10.48 12.58 2.33
N ALA A 4 -10.60 13.30 1.22
CA ALA A 4 -11.35 12.83 0.05
C ALA A 4 -10.75 11.54 -0.55
N GLU A 5 -9.42 11.43 -0.52
CA GLU A 5 -8.72 10.25 -1.02
C GLU A 5 -8.87 9.06 -0.06
N GLN A 6 -8.80 9.29 1.26
CA GLN A 6 -9.09 8.26 2.26
C GLN A 6 -10.51 7.72 2.09
N ARG A 7 -11.49 8.59 1.89
CA ARG A 7 -12.87 8.18 1.63
C ARG A 7 -12.98 7.31 0.38
N GLN A 8 -12.32 7.72 -0.70
CA GLN A 8 -12.30 6.92 -1.93
C GLN A 8 -11.75 5.51 -1.68
N VAL A 9 -10.62 5.37 -0.98
CA VAL A 9 -10.02 4.05 -0.70
C VAL A 9 -10.94 3.15 0.13
N ARG A 10 -11.72 3.70 1.07
CA ARG A 10 -12.70 2.93 1.88
C ARG A 10 -13.86 2.39 1.05
N GLU A 11 -14.23 3.11 0.00
CA GLU A 11 -15.34 2.77 -0.88
C GLU A 11 -14.93 1.78 -1.98
N MET A 12 -13.63 1.61 -2.24
CA MET A 12 -13.11 0.67 -3.23
C MET A 12 -13.44 -0.78 -2.85
N THR A 13 -13.83 -1.58 -3.85
CA THR A 13 -13.98 -3.05 -3.75
C THR A 13 -12.90 -3.80 -4.53
N GLY A 14 -11.99 -3.07 -5.18
CA GLY A 14 -10.92 -3.57 -6.02
C GLY A 14 -10.14 -2.42 -6.67
N PRO A 15 -9.05 -2.72 -7.39
CA PRO A 15 -8.29 -1.72 -8.12
C PRO A 15 -9.16 -1.04 -9.19
N THR A 16 -9.15 0.29 -9.22
CA THR A 16 -9.91 1.12 -10.16
C THR A 16 -8.96 1.90 -11.05
N GLY A 17 -9.24 2.04 -12.36
CA GLY A 17 -8.38 2.80 -13.26
C GLY A 17 -7.93 4.16 -12.71
N ARG A 18 -6.68 4.54 -12.99
CA ARG A 18 -6.15 5.86 -12.65
C ARG A 18 -6.94 6.96 -13.35
N SER A 19 -6.86 8.18 -12.80
CA SER A 19 -7.40 9.34 -13.48
C SER A 19 -6.80 9.46 -14.89
N PRO A 20 -7.58 9.70 -15.96
CA PRO A 20 -7.06 9.78 -17.33
C PRO A 20 -5.98 10.85 -17.53
N ILE A 21 -5.93 11.86 -16.65
CA ILE A 21 -4.90 12.91 -16.67
C ILE A 21 -3.59 12.50 -15.97
N ASP A 22 -3.60 11.43 -15.16
CA ASP A 22 -2.40 10.92 -14.50
C ASP A 22 -1.66 9.96 -15.43
N GLN A 23 -0.70 10.51 -16.17
CA GLN A 23 0.12 9.78 -17.14
C GLN A 23 1.49 9.38 -16.58
N ARG A 24 1.69 9.46 -15.26
CA ARG A 24 2.99 9.11 -14.68
C ARG A 24 3.32 7.63 -14.91
N PRO A 25 4.56 7.28 -15.26
CA PRO A 25 4.99 5.88 -15.29
C PRO A 25 5.12 5.32 -13.86
N ALA A 26 5.15 3.99 -13.74
CA ALA A 26 5.24 3.27 -12.46
C ALA A 26 6.37 3.78 -11.57
N ASP A 27 7.59 3.89 -12.13
CA ASP A 27 8.77 4.34 -11.37
C ASP A 27 8.58 5.75 -10.81
N ARG A 28 7.91 6.64 -11.55
CA ARG A 28 7.68 7.99 -11.06
C ARG A 28 6.65 8.00 -9.92
N ILE A 29 5.63 7.16 -10.00
CA ILE A 29 4.64 7.02 -8.92
C ILE A 29 5.33 6.51 -7.65
N ILE A 30 6.13 5.46 -7.77
CA ILE A 30 6.90 4.88 -6.66
C ILE A 30 7.83 5.92 -6.05
N GLN A 31 8.65 6.60 -6.85
CA GLN A 31 9.64 7.55 -6.36
C GLN A 31 9.04 8.81 -5.71
N GLN A 32 7.81 9.20 -6.06
CA GLN A 32 7.14 10.37 -5.45
C GLN A 32 6.57 10.11 -4.07
N SER A 33 6.45 8.84 -3.67
CA SER A 33 5.84 8.46 -2.40
C SER A 33 6.88 7.86 -1.49
N ALA A 34 7.19 8.55 -0.40
CA ALA A 34 8.22 8.10 0.54
C ALA A 34 7.91 6.70 1.10
N VAL A 35 6.65 6.45 1.48
CA VAL A 35 6.20 5.14 1.99
C VAL A 35 6.34 4.04 0.95
N THR A 36 5.88 4.27 -0.29
CA THR A 36 5.95 3.27 -1.36
C THR A 36 7.39 2.96 -1.75
N ARG A 37 8.21 4.00 -1.92
CA ARG A 37 9.62 3.86 -2.26
C ARG A 37 10.37 3.07 -1.18
N ARG A 38 10.22 3.45 0.10
CA ARG A 38 10.91 2.80 1.22
C ARG A 38 10.47 1.35 1.40
N PHE A 39 9.17 1.08 1.29
CA PHE A 39 8.62 -0.27 1.35
C PHE A 39 9.23 -1.20 0.29
N LEU A 40 9.39 -0.70 -0.95
CA LEU A 40 9.95 -1.49 -2.06
C LEU A 40 11.49 -1.56 -2.07
N GLU A 41 12.18 -0.54 -1.53
CA GLU A 41 13.64 -0.56 -1.35
C GLU A 41 14.06 -1.45 -0.15
N GLY A 42 13.15 -1.63 0.82
CA GLY A 42 13.36 -2.41 2.03
C GLY A 42 13.12 -3.91 1.86
N ARG A 43 13.08 -4.64 2.98
CA ARG A 43 12.76 -6.07 3.02
C ARG A 43 11.29 -6.37 3.33
N ASP A 44 10.54 -5.34 3.73
CA ASP A 44 9.14 -5.42 4.15
C ASP A 44 8.24 -6.07 3.08
N TYR A 45 8.55 -5.84 1.80
CA TYR A 45 7.79 -6.44 0.71
C TYR A 45 7.99 -7.95 0.56
N TYR A 46 9.00 -8.57 1.18
CA TYR A 46 9.23 -10.01 1.11
C TYR A 46 8.08 -10.81 1.73
N GLU A 47 7.53 -10.34 2.84
CA GLU A 47 6.45 -11.02 3.56
C GLU A 47 5.12 -11.02 2.78
N VAL A 48 4.82 -9.93 2.07
CA VAL A 48 3.47 -9.67 1.54
C VAL A 48 3.42 -9.43 0.03
N GLY A 49 4.57 -9.32 -0.64
CA GLY A 49 4.69 -8.78 -1.99
C GLY A 49 3.89 -9.56 -3.05
N ASP A 50 4.00 -10.89 -3.06
CA ASP A 50 3.30 -11.70 -4.05
C ASP A 50 1.78 -11.69 -3.85
N GLU A 51 1.31 -11.73 -2.60
CA GLU A 51 -0.11 -11.60 -2.28
C GLU A 51 -0.63 -10.19 -2.61
N LEU A 52 0.18 -9.14 -2.38
CA LEU A 52 -0.17 -7.77 -2.75
C LEU A 52 -0.40 -7.64 -4.26
N LYS A 53 0.45 -8.25 -5.09
CA LYS A 53 0.27 -8.24 -6.55
C LYS A 53 -1.09 -8.81 -6.98
N LEU A 54 -1.64 -9.77 -6.25
CA LEU A 54 -2.98 -10.30 -6.52
C LEU A 54 -4.09 -9.29 -6.25
N GLN A 55 -3.88 -8.34 -5.33
CA GLN A 55 -4.86 -7.33 -4.95
C GLN A 55 -4.75 -6.05 -5.79
N VAL A 56 -3.52 -5.61 -6.08
CA VAL A 56 -3.28 -4.31 -6.72
C VAL A 56 -2.73 -4.42 -8.14
N GLY A 57 -2.43 -5.63 -8.62
CA GLY A 57 -1.71 -5.87 -9.87
C GLY A 57 -0.19 -5.91 -9.68
N ASP A 58 0.54 -6.39 -10.68
CA ASP A 58 2.01 -6.49 -10.63
C ASP A 58 2.67 -5.21 -11.16
N TRP A 59 3.31 -4.46 -10.26
CA TRP A 59 4.00 -3.21 -10.52
C TRP A 59 5.45 -3.38 -10.99
N THR A 60 5.94 -4.63 -11.14
CA THR A 60 7.33 -4.91 -11.52
C THR A 60 7.51 -4.99 -13.04
N GLU A 61 8.77 -5.06 -13.49
CA GLU A 61 9.13 -5.27 -14.90
C GLU A 61 8.62 -6.59 -15.48
N ALA A 62 8.14 -7.53 -14.65
CA ALA A 62 7.46 -8.74 -15.12
C ALA A 62 6.15 -8.43 -15.86
N THR A 63 5.54 -7.25 -15.62
CA THR A 63 4.39 -6.75 -16.37
C THR A 63 4.87 -5.95 -17.59
N PRO A 64 4.71 -6.47 -18.83
CA PRO A 64 5.21 -5.81 -20.04
C PRO A 64 4.37 -4.61 -20.47
N ASP A 65 3.09 -4.55 -20.10
CA ASP A 65 2.25 -3.39 -20.38
C ASP A 65 2.58 -2.25 -19.40
N PRO A 66 3.21 -1.15 -19.86
CA PRO A 66 3.58 -0.04 -18.99
C PRO A 66 2.37 0.63 -18.34
N LYS A 67 1.19 0.57 -18.96
CA LYS A 67 -0.04 1.13 -18.39
C LYS A 67 -0.50 0.28 -17.22
N ALA A 68 -0.61 -1.04 -17.39
CA ALA A 68 -0.97 -1.97 -16.32
C ALA A 68 0.01 -1.88 -15.14
N ARG A 69 1.32 -1.79 -15.42
CA ARG A 69 2.35 -1.63 -14.39
C ARG A 69 2.19 -0.34 -13.59
N ALA A 70 1.90 0.76 -14.26
CA ALA A 70 1.70 2.06 -13.62
C ALA A 70 0.36 2.18 -12.89
N ASP A 71 -0.69 1.49 -13.37
CA ASP A 71 -1.94 1.32 -12.64
C ASP A 71 -1.69 0.55 -11.33
N ALA A 72 -0.94 -0.55 -11.38
CA ALA A 72 -0.59 -1.33 -10.20
C ALA A 72 0.22 -0.55 -9.17
N ALA A 73 1.26 0.18 -9.61
CA ALA A 73 2.06 1.04 -8.73
C ALA A 73 1.21 2.11 -8.04
N TYR A 74 0.20 2.65 -8.72
CA TYR A 74 -0.72 3.62 -8.14
C TYR A 74 -1.65 3.02 -7.09
N HIS A 75 -2.15 1.81 -7.33
CA HIS A 75 -2.99 1.10 -6.36
C HIS A 75 -2.19 0.73 -5.12
N LEU A 76 -0.97 0.21 -5.30
CA LEU A 76 -0.03 -0.03 -4.19
C LEU A 76 0.18 1.26 -3.39
N ASP A 77 0.55 2.35 -4.07
CA ASP A 77 0.79 3.65 -3.43
C ASP A 77 -0.41 4.15 -2.62
N LYS A 78 -1.63 4.02 -3.16
CA LYS A 78 -2.85 4.39 -2.42
C LYS A 78 -3.04 3.57 -1.16
N VAL A 79 -2.83 2.27 -1.23
CA VAL A 79 -3.00 1.36 -0.09
C VAL A 79 -1.97 1.66 0.98
N LEU A 80 -0.69 1.79 0.60
CA LEU A 80 0.40 2.07 1.54
C LEU A 80 0.21 3.43 2.22
N ARG A 81 -0.11 4.49 1.46
CA ARG A 81 -0.41 5.80 2.04
C ARG A 81 -1.66 5.80 2.90
N PHE A 82 -2.65 4.96 2.60
CA PHE A 82 -3.84 4.84 3.45
C PHE A 82 -3.47 4.22 4.79
N ILE A 83 -2.70 3.12 4.77
CA ILE A 83 -2.29 2.40 5.99
C ILE A 83 -1.36 3.26 6.86
N ASP A 84 -0.36 3.93 6.27
CA ASP A 84 0.48 4.93 6.96
C ASP A 84 -0.33 6.11 7.52
N ASN A 85 -1.60 6.30 7.13
CA ASN A 85 -2.47 7.34 7.67
C ASN A 85 -3.53 6.80 8.66
N VAL A 86 -3.46 5.52 9.06
CA VAL A 86 -4.34 4.97 10.09
C VAL A 86 -4.03 5.61 11.45
N ASP A 87 -5.04 5.79 12.31
CA ASP A 87 -4.87 6.36 13.65
C ASP A 87 -4.02 5.42 14.51
N ASP A 88 -2.77 5.81 14.70
CA ASP A 88 -1.74 5.06 15.43
C ASP A 88 -2.05 4.87 16.92
N ARG A 89 -2.97 5.66 17.50
CA ARG A 89 -3.46 5.43 18.88
C ARG A 89 -4.14 4.07 19.06
N SER A 90 -4.57 3.46 17.95
CA SER A 90 -5.17 2.13 17.92
C SER A 90 -4.19 1.02 17.52
N LEU A 91 -2.95 1.36 17.16
CA LEU A 91 -1.97 0.43 16.61
C LEU A 91 -0.75 0.29 17.53
N ARG A 92 -0.10 -0.88 17.43
CA ARG A 92 1.13 -1.21 18.16
C ARG A 92 2.32 -0.93 17.28
N GLU A 93 3.34 -0.29 17.87
CA GLU A 93 4.61 -0.02 17.20
C GLU A 93 4.40 0.60 15.82
N SER A 94 3.53 1.62 15.75
CA SER A 94 3.22 2.32 14.50
C SER A 94 3.15 3.81 14.74
N HIS A 95 3.55 4.57 13.72
CA HIS A 95 3.54 6.02 13.73
C HIS A 95 2.91 6.56 12.46
N SER A 96 1.71 7.12 12.61
CA SER A 96 0.96 7.66 11.49
C SER A 96 1.73 8.78 10.78
N ARG A 97 1.77 8.72 9.45
CA ARG A 97 2.32 9.73 8.53
C ARG A 97 3.84 9.87 8.63
N ASN A 98 4.55 8.82 9.01
CA ASN A 98 6.02 8.81 9.06
C ASN A 98 6.66 8.38 7.72
N GLY A 99 5.86 7.90 6.77
CA GLY A 99 6.32 7.42 5.48
C GLY A 99 7.00 6.05 5.56
N HIS A 100 6.58 5.20 6.49
CA HIS A 100 6.94 3.80 6.65
C HIS A 100 5.66 2.97 6.84
N ILE A 101 5.77 1.65 6.70
CA ILE A 101 4.74 0.73 7.18
C ILE A 101 5.36 0.04 8.38
N ASP A 102 5.00 0.48 9.56
CA ASP A 102 5.67 0.03 10.77
C ASP A 102 5.19 -1.36 11.21
N GLY A 103 6.07 -2.08 11.91
CA GLY A 103 5.75 -3.39 12.51
C GLY A 103 6.20 -4.60 11.69
N PHE A 104 6.96 -4.45 10.61
CA PHE A 104 7.69 -5.58 10.02
C PHE A 104 8.89 -5.96 10.88
N TYR A 105 9.20 -7.26 10.93
CA TYR A 105 10.45 -7.72 11.55
C TYR A 105 11.66 -7.44 10.66
N ASN A 106 12.84 -7.25 11.27
CA ASN A 106 14.06 -6.82 10.58
C ASN A 106 14.56 -7.80 9.50
N ASP A 107 14.17 -9.07 9.60
CA ASP A 107 14.47 -10.09 8.58
C ASP A 107 13.54 -9.99 7.36
N GLY A 108 12.47 -9.20 7.44
CA GLY A 108 11.45 -9.04 6.43
C GLY A 108 10.39 -10.14 6.45
N TYR A 109 10.37 -10.99 7.48
CA TYR A 109 9.44 -12.12 7.59
C TYR A 109 8.66 -12.05 8.92
N GLY A 110 7.38 -11.76 8.81
CA GLY A 110 6.49 -11.57 9.95
C GLY A 110 6.21 -10.11 10.31
N THR A 111 5.21 -9.95 11.17
CA THR A 111 4.63 -8.66 11.53
C THR A 111 4.28 -8.62 13.01
N VAL A 112 4.41 -7.48 13.66
CA VAL A 112 3.86 -7.20 14.99
C VAL A 112 2.33 -7.21 14.90
N ASP A 113 1.66 -7.93 15.79
CA ASP A 113 0.20 -7.96 15.83
C ASP A 113 -0.40 -6.57 16.06
N ASN A 114 -1.47 -6.24 15.34
CA ASN A 114 -2.17 -4.96 15.41
C ASN A 114 -1.27 -3.74 15.11
N SER A 115 -0.31 -3.91 14.19
CA SER A 115 0.50 -2.85 13.56
C SER A 115 0.02 -2.52 12.15
N GLU A 116 0.54 -1.45 11.55
CA GLU A 116 0.38 -1.16 10.12
C GLU A 116 0.79 -2.34 9.21
N ALA A 117 1.91 -3.00 9.51
CA ALA A 117 2.37 -4.17 8.76
C ALA A 117 1.36 -5.32 8.83
N SER A 118 0.77 -5.58 9.99
CA SER A 118 -0.27 -6.61 10.14
C SER A 118 -1.54 -6.25 9.34
N LEU A 119 -1.90 -4.96 9.26
CA LEU A 119 -3.01 -4.50 8.42
C LEU A 119 -2.72 -4.67 6.93
N LEU A 120 -1.49 -4.39 6.50
CA LEU A 120 -1.07 -4.60 5.12
C LEU A 120 -1.08 -6.09 4.74
N LYS A 121 -0.64 -6.96 5.65
CA LYS A 121 -0.72 -8.43 5.49
C LYS A 121 -2.16 -8.96 5.47
N GLU A 122 -3.06 -8.37 6.26
CA GLU A 122 -4.47 -8.69 6.16
C GLU A 122 -5.07 -8.22 4.82
N PHE A 123 -4.68 -7.03 4.36
CA PHE A 123 -5.08 -6.52 3.05
C PHE A 123 -4.56 -7.40 1.91
N SER A 124 -3.31 -7.86 1.92
CA SER A 124 -2.76 -8.71 0.85
C SER A 124 -3.58 -9.99 0.63
N ARG A 125 -4.17 -10.52 1.70
CA ARG A 125 -5.01 -11.73 1.69
C ARG A 125 -6.47 -11.48 1.40
N LYS A 126 -7.02 -10.40 1.94
CA LYS A 126 -8.49 -10.15 1.98
C LYS A 126 -8.94 -9.01 1.07
N GLY A 127 -8.00 -8.23 0.54
CA GLY A 127 -8.24 -7.09 -0.33
C GLY A 127 -8.86 -5.89 0.37
N TYR A 128 -9.44 -5.00 -0.44
CA TYR A 128 -9.90 -3.66 -0.04
C TYR A 128 -10.93 -3.62 1.10
N LYS A 129 -11.66 -4.72 1.36
CA LYS A 129 -12.63 -4.77 2.47
C LYS A 129 -11.98 -4.53 3.84
N VAL A 130 -10.69 -4.82 3.99
CA VAL A 130 -9.92 -4.59 5.23
C VAL A 130 -9.84 -3.10 5.57
N LEU A 131 -9.78 -2.23 4.55
CA LEU A 131 -9.52 -0.80 4.72
C LEU A 131 -10.77 0.00 5.14
N ARG A 132 -11.98 -0.54 4.92
CA ARG A 132 -13.24 0.19 4.99
C ARG A 132 -13.50 0.86 6.34
N TYR A 133 -13.16 0.18 7.43
CA TYR A 133 -13.51 0.60 8.79
C TYR A 133 -12.32 0.99 9.67
N LEU A 134 -11.10 1.02 9.12
CA LEU A 134 -9.91 1.44 9.88
C LEU A 134 -10.05 2.92 10.29
N PRO A 135 -9.62 3.37 11.47
CA PRO A 135 -9.63 4.80 11.82
C PRO A 135 -8.51 5.53 11.06
N THR A 136 -8.74 6.74 10.53
CA THR A 136 -7.73 7.56 9.80
C THR A 136 -7.89 9.04 10.08
#